data_AF-A0A484HMP6-F1
#
_entry.id   AF-A0A484HMP6-F1
#
_cell.length_a   1.000
_cell.length_b   1.000
_cell.length_c   1.000
_cell.angle_alpha   90.00
_cell.angle_beta   90.00
_cell.angle_gamma   90.00
#
_symmetry.space_group_name_H-M   'P 1'
#
loop_
_entity.id
_entity.type
_entity.pdbx_description
1 polymer ?
#
loop_
_entity_poly.entity_id
_entity_poly.type
_entity_poly.pdbx_seq_one_letter_code
_entity_poly.pdbx_strand_id
1 'polypeptide(L)'
;MICDCCCRRSFESSRGITKMIKLEGTIINVFTQQGGKDKKTGDAFEDRDKVQLMGELELPNGDIKHELINLSVDDGKHYETLKNKRVSIPCGALASGRNVIFYVTKGGTPKILPSI
;
A
#
# COMPACT_ATOMS: atom_id res chain seq x y z
N MET A 1 -24.56 6.39 31.94
CA MET A 1 -24.96 5.75 30.67
C MET A 1 -24.18 6.44 29.55
N ILE A 2 -22.88 6.14 29.46
CA ILE A 2 -22.01 6.56 28.36
C ILE A 2 -21.50 5.25 27.79
N CYS A 3 -22.01 4.92 26.61
CA CYS A 3 -21.65 3.74 25.86
C CYS A 3 -20.26 4.02 25.25
N ASP A 4 -19.22 3.68 26.01
CA ASP A 4 -17.82 3.69 25.57
C ASP A 4 -17.54 2.45 24.70
N CYS A 5 -18.33 2.29 23.63
CA CYS A 5 -18.19 1.18 22.69
C CYS A 5 -17.23 1.55 21.55
N CYS A 6 -15.99 1.11 21.73
CA CYS A 6 -15.38 0.17 20.79
C CYS A 6 -14.98 0.69 19.40
N CYS A 7 -14.28 1.83 19.29
CA CYS A 7 -13.53 2.13 18.07
C CYS A 7 -12.14 2.72 18.35
N ARG A 8 -11.32 1.96 19.09
CA ARG A 8 -9.88 2.20 19.11
C ARG A 8 -9.19 0.89 18.76
N ARG A 9 -9.31 0.52 17.48
CA ARG A 9 -8.50 -0.56 16.90
C ARG A 9 -7.04 -0.18 17.11
N SER A 10 -6.42 -0.93 18.00
CA SER A 10 -5.02 -0.99 18.34
C SER A 10 -4.12 -0.74 17.14
N PHE A 11 -3.54 0.46 17.04
CA PHE A 11 -2.23 0.62 16.43
C PHE A 11 -1.19 0.29 17.50
N GLU A 12 -1.09 -1.01 17.85
CA GLU A 12 -0.13 -1.51 18.84
C GLU A 12 1.30 -1.34 18.31
N SER A 13 1.90 -0.25 18.77
CA SER A 13 3.32 0.03 18.75
C SER A 13 4.06 -0.95 19.66
N SER A 14 4.32 -2.16 19.15
CA SER A 14 5.20 -3.14 19.79
C SER A 14 6.46 -3.35 18.95
N ARG A 15 7.56 -2.77 19.45
CA ARG A 15 8.97 -3.22 19.48
C ARG A 15 9.52 -4.07 18.30
N GLY A 16 10.45 -3.48 17.54
CA GLY A 16 11.70 -4.10 17.07
C GLY A 16 11.65 -5.42 16.28
N ILE A 17 11.01 -5.44 15.10
CA ILE A 17 11.14 -6.50 14.08
C ILE A 17 10.60 -5.92 12.77
N THR A 18 11.20 -6.25 11.62
CA THR A 18 10.72 -5.86 10.27
C THR A 18 9.22 -6.14 10.14
N LYS A 19 8.41 -5.11 10.39
CA LYS A 19 6.98 -5.24 10.65
C LYS A 19 6.29 -5.37 9.30
N MET A 20 5.84 -6.58 8.96
CA MET A 20 4.95 -6.82 7.82
C MET A 20 3.65 -6.04 8.07
N ILE A 21 3.44 -4.96 7.32
CA ILE A 21 2.20 -4.17 7.35
C ILE A 21 1.26 -4.81 6.36
N LYS A 22 0.04 -5.16 6.77
CA LYS A 22 -0.99 -5.57 5.83
C LYS A 22 -1.67 -4.32 5.30
N LEU A 23 -1.53 -4.07 4.01
CA LEU A 23 -2.23 -2.98 3.35
C LEU A 23 -3.46 -3.54 2.67
N GLU A 24 -4.62 -3.04 3.09
CA GLU A 24 -5.91 -3.43 2.54
C GLU A 24 -6.45 -2.29 1.68
N GLY A 25 -6.89 -2.63 0.48
CA GLY A 25 -7.40 -1.64 -0.44
C GLY A 25 -7.85 -2.26 -1.75
N THR A 26 -8.41 -1.43 -2.60
CA THR A 26 -8.84 -1.83 -3.94
C THR A 26 -7.74 -1.49 -4.93
N ILE A 27 -7.33 -2.46 -5.75
CA ILE A 27 -6.38 -2.20 -6.84
C ILE A 27 -7.10 -1.37 -7.91
N ILE A 28 -6.66 -0.13 -8.09
CA ILE A 28 -7.24 0.77 -9.10
C ILE A 28 -6.49 0.64 -10.41
N ASN A 29 -5.15 0.59 -10.34
CA ASN A 29 -4.32 0.62 -11.53
C ASN A 29 -3.00 -0.09 -11.30
N VAL A 30 -2.41 -0.60 -12.38
CA VAL A 30 -1.05 -1.17 -12.41
C VAL A 30 -0.34 -0.49 -13.57
N PHE A 31 0.80 0.13 -13.29
CA PHE A 31 1.58 0.85 -14.28
C PHE A 31 3.07 0.60 -14.08
N THR A 32 3.78 0.43 -15.18
CA THR A 32 5.24 0.38 -15.18
C THR A 32 5.75 1.81 -15.24
N GLN A 33 6.48 2.24 -14.22
CA GLN A 33 7.20 3.50 -14.29
C GLN A 33 8.46 3.26 -15.09
N GLN A 34 8.48 3.75 -16.34
CA GLN A 34 9.67 3.69 -17.19
C GLN A 34 10.80 4.47 -16.54
N GLY A 35 11.90 3.76 -16.35
CA GLY A 35 13.17 4.26 -15.86
C GLY A 35 13.76 5.26 -16.83
N GLY A 36 13.88 6.51 -16.36
CA GLY A 36 14.50 7.59 -17.11
C GLY A 36 15.87 7.93 -16.52
N LYS A 37 16.69 8.59 -17.34
CA LYS A 37 17.91 9.24 -16.86
C LYS A 37 17.58 10.72 -16.64
N ASP A 38 17.56 11.16 -15.39
CA ASP A 38 17.43 12.58 -15.09
C ASP A 38 18.72 13.29 -15.53
N LYS A 39 18.64 14.10 -16.59
CA LYS A 39 19.79 14.86 -17.13
C LYS A 39 20.39 15.85 -16.11
N LYS A 40 19.71 16.10 -14.98
CA LYS A 40 20.16 17.02 -13.91
C LYS A 40 20.84 16.35 -12.72
N THR A 41 20.49 15.10 -12.38
CA THR A 41 21.04 14.43 -11.19
C THR A 41 21.87 13.19 -11.53
N GLY A 42 21.76 12.64 -12.73
CA GLY A 42 22.55 11.48 -13.17
C GLY A 42 22.10 10.14 -12.59
N ASP A 43 21.13 10.13 -11.67
CA ASP A 43 20.55 8.91 -11.13
C ASP A 43 19.72 8.20 -12.20
N ALA A 44 20.15 6.98 -12.54
CA ALA A 44 19.38 6.08 -13.38
C ALA A 44 18.26 5.48 -12.51
N PHE A 45 17.01 5.83 -12.81
CA PHE A 45 15.89 5.11 -12.24
C PHE A 45 15.68 3.87 -13.09
N GLU A 46 15.70 2.69 -12.48
CA GLU A 46 15.38 1.43 -13.16
C GLU A 46 13.87 1.37 -13.43
N ASP A 47 13.48 0.65 -14.49
CA ASP A 47 12.08 0.31 -14.75
C ASP A 47 11.51 -0.41 -13.54
N ARG A 48 10.47 0.15 -12.91
CA ARG A 48 9.79 -0.50 -11.78
C ARG A 48 8.29 -0.55 -11.98
N ASP A 49 7.74 -1.74 -11.78
CA ASP A 49 6.31 -1.94 -11.76
C ASP A 49 5.72 -1.39 -10.45
N LYS A 50 4.68 -0.57 -10.61
CA LYS A 50 3.95 0.04 -9.50
C LYS A 50 2.48 -0.29 -9.60
N VAL A 51 1.91 -0.68 -8.47
CA VAL A 51 0.49 -0.95 -8.30
C VAL A 51 -0.11 0.16 -7.45
N GLN A 52 -1.18 0.79 -7.93
CA GLN A 52 -1.93 1.77 -7.18
C GLN A 52 -3.08 1.08 -6.46
N LEU A 53 -3.05 1.15 -5.14
CA LEU A 53 -4.16 0.75 -4.29
C LEU A 53 -4.85 1.97 -3.74
N MET A 54 -6.18 1.92 -3.70
CA MET A 54 -6.98 2.85 -2.93
C MET A 54 -7.16 2.32 -1.52
N GLY A 55 -6.56 3.01 -0.56
CA GLY A 55 -6.82 2.83 0.86
C GLY A 55 -7.94 3.75 1.34
N GLU A 56 -8.62 3.34 2.40
CA GLU A 56 -9.69 4.12 3.04
C GLU A 56 -9.21 4.45 4.45
N LEU A 57 -9.13 5.75 4.77
CA LEU A 57 -8.80 6.22 6.12
C LEU A 57 -10.01 6.95 6.69
N GLU A 58 -10.58 6.39 7.76
CA GLU A 58 -11.64 7.03 8.52
C GLU A 58 -11.07 8.20 9.31
N LEU A 59 -11.54 9.41 9.02
CA LEU A 59 -11.19 10.61 9.76
C LEU A 59 -12.01 10.67 11.07
N PRO A 60 -11.51 11.33 12.11
CA PRO A 60 -12.24 11.50 13.38
C PRO A 60 -13.57 12.26 13.22
N ASN A 61 -13.79 12.91 12.07
CA ASN A 61 -15.03 13.60 11.74
C ASN A 61 -16.10 12.68 11.13
N GLY A 62 -15.77 11.41 10.86
CA GLY A 62 -16.65 10.44 10.21
C GLY A 62 -16.55 10.39 8.68
N ASP A 63 -15.76 11.28 8.06
CA ASP A 63 -15.49 11.24 6.63
C ASP A 63 -14.47 10.14 6.28
N ILE A 64 -14.69 9.46 5.15
CA ILE A 64 -13.75 8.49 4.60
C ILE A 64 -12.82 9.22 3.62
N LYS A 65 -11.54 9.31 3.98
CA LYS A 65 -10.51 9.80 3.08
C LYS A 65 -9.95 8.64 2.26
N HIS A 66 -10.20 8.68 0.96
CA HIS A 66 -9.57 7.76 0.02
C HIS A 66 -8.14 8.23 -0.28
N GLU A 67 -7.15 7.35 -0.06
CA GLU A 67 -5.74 7.64 -0.30
C GLU A 67 -5.16 6.64 -1.30
N LEU A 68 -4.55 7.17 -2.36
CA LEU A 68 -3.86 6.36 -3.36
C LEU A 68 -2.45 6.05 -2.88
N ILE A 69 -2.18 4.76 -2.70
CA ILE A 69 -0.89 4.24 -2.26
C ILE A 69 -0.25 3.49 -3.41
N ASN A 70 0.99 3.87 -3.74
CA ASN A 70 1.78 3.23 -4.78
C ASN A 70 2.65 2.13 -4.15
N LEU A 71 2.33 0.87 -4.40
CA LEU A 71 3.16 -0.27 -4.05
C LEU A 71 4.14 -0.56 -5.18
N SER A 72 5.42 -0.69 -4.84
CA SER A 72 6.42 -1.23 -5.78
C SER A 72 6.37 -2.76 -5.75
N VAL A 73 6.28 -3.39 -6.93
CA VAL A 73 6.15 -4.84 -7.09
C VAL A 73 7.19 -5.38 -8.07
N ASP A 74 7.63 -6.62 -7.86
CA ASP A 74 8.50 -7.33 -8.82
C ASP A 74 7.71 -7.93 -10.00
N ASP A 75 6.45 -8.33 -9.79
CA ASP A 75 5.60 -8.94 -10.82
C ASP A 75 4.26 -8.19 -10.93
N GLY A 76 4.19 -7.21 -11.84
CA GLY A 76 2.96 -6.42 -12.05
C GLY A 76 1.79 -7.23 -12.60
N LYS A 77 2.06 -8.27 -13.39
CA LYS A 77 1.05 -9.07 -14.12
C LYS A 77 0.08 -9.78 -13.17
N HIS A 78 0.58 -10.27 -12.03
CA HIS A 78 -0.26 -10.91 -11.02
C HIS A 78 -1.34 -9.96 -10.47
N TYR A 79 -1.02 -8.67 -10.33
CA TYR A 79 -1.94 -7.65 -9.83
C TYR A 79 -2.91 -7.11 -10.88
N GLU A 80 -2.57 -7.22 -12.17
CA GLU A 80 -3.48 -6.81 -13.24
C GLU A 80 -4.77 -7.64 -13.27
N THR A 81 -4.67 -8.94 -12.99
CA THR A 81 -5.84 -9.83 -12.91
C THR A 81 -6.73 -9.50 -11.71
N LEU A 82 -6.18 -8.80 -10.72
CA LEU A 82 -6.84 -8.39 -9.48
C LEU A 82 -7.32 -6.92 -9.52
N LYS A 83 -7.27 -6.25 -10.68
CA LYS A 83 -7.83 -4.91 -10.87
C LYS A 83 -9.30 -4.85 -10.44
N ASN A 84 -9.67 -3.77 -9.76
CA ASN A 84 -10.99 -3.52 -9.15
C ASN A 84 -11.41 -4.51 -8.05
N LYS A 85 -10.51 -5.37 -7.56
CA LYS A 85 -10.78 -6.24 -6.41
C LYS A 85 -10.17 -5.65 -5.14
N ARG A 86 -10.86 -5.85 -4.02
CA ARG A 86 -10.34 -5.58 -2.69
C ARG A 86 -9.35 -6.67 -2.32
N VAL A 87 -8.13 -6.30 -1.98
CA VAL A 87 -7.06 -7.23 -1.63
C VAL A 87 -6.37 -6.79 -0.35
N SER A 88 -5.85 -7.77 0.40
CA SER A 88 -4.96 -7.59 1.54
C SER A 88 -3.58 -8.08 1.13
N ILE A 89 -2.62 -7.15 1.04
CA ILE A 89 -1.26 -7.43 0.61
C ILE A 89 -0.31 -7.23 1.81
N PRO A 90 0.55 -8.21 2.13
CA PRO A 90 1.64 -8.01 3.09
C PRO A 90 2.73 -7.15 2.44
N CYS A 91 2.85 -5.91 2.92
CA CYS A 91 3.77 -4.90 2.42
C CYS A 91 4.81 -4.54 3.50
N GLY A 92 6.00 -4.18 3.04
CA GLY A 92 6.93 -3.40 3.84
C GLY A 92 6.70 -1.91 3.59
N ALA A 93 7.00 -1.08 4.59
CA ALA A 93 7.05 0.36 4.45
C ALA A 93 8.45 0.85 4.84
N LEU A 94 9.05 1.64 3.96
CA LEU A 94 10.31 2.34 4.19
C LEU A 94 10.03 3.84 4.21
N ALA A 95 10.28 4.49 5.33
CA ALA A 95 10.22 5.94 5.40
C ALA A 95 11.51 6.52 4.81
N SER A 96 11.40 7.22 3.69
CA SER A 96 12.48 7.97 3.06
C SER A 96 12.21 9.47 3.22
N GLY A 97 12.78 10.05 4.27
CA GLY A 97 12.54 11.43 4.68
C GLY A 97 11.07 11.68 5.04
N ARG A 98 10.36 12.46 4.21
CA ARG A 98 8.92 12.75 4.38
C ARG A 98 8.00 11.82 3.59
N ASN A 99 8.55 10.95 2.74
CA ASN A 99 7.76 10.05 1.90
C ASN A 99 7.82 8.63 2.45
N VAL A 100 6.70 7.92 2.42
CA VAL A 100 6.64 6.49 2.77
C VAL A 100 6.61 5.69 1.47
N ILE A 101 7.64 4.88 1.26
CA ILE A 101 7.75 3.99 0.12
C ILE A 101 7.25 2.64 0.55
N PHE A 102 6.18 2.17 -0.09
CA PHE A 102 5.65 0.85 0.16
C PHE A 102 6.13 -0.13 -0.92
N TYR A 103 6.52 -1.33 -0.49
CA TYR A 103 7.02 -2.39 -1.37
C TYR A 103 6.44 -3.73 -0.95
N VAL A 104 6.23 -4.60 -1.92
CA VAL A 104 5.80 -5.98 -1.65
C VAL A 104 7.01 -6.82 -1.29
N THR A 105 6.88 -7.62 -0.23
CA THR A 105 7.94 -8.55 0.17
C THR A 105 7.95 -9.77 -0.77
N LYS A 106 9.14 -10.31 -1.06
CA LYS A 106 9.28 -11.50 -1.92
C LYS A 106 8.50 -12.66 -1.30
N GLY A 107 7.52 -13.19 -2.05
CA GLY A 107 6.62 -14.25 -1.57
C GLY A 107 5.33 -13.76 -0.87
N GLY A 108 5.10 -12.44 -0.81
CA GLY A 108 3.86 -11.87 -0.30
C GLY A 108 2.68 -12.08 -1.23
N THR A 109 1.92 -13.17 -1.06
CA THR A 109 0.75 -13.44 -1.89
C THR A 109 -0.42 -12.50 -1.50
N PRO A 110 -1.03 -11.77 -2.46
CA PRO A 110 -2.23 -10.99 -2.19
C PRO A 110 -3.39 -11.93 -1.82
N LYS A 111 -4.09 -11.62 -0.72
CA LYS A 111 -5.34 -12.29 -0.38
C LYS A 111 -6.50 -11.46 -0.88
N ILE A 112 -7.34 -12.04 -1.72
CA ILE A 112 -8.58 -11.40 -2.16
C ILE A 112 -9.54 -11.37 -0.97
N LEU A 113 -10.02 -10.18 -0.63
CA LEU A 113 -11.06 -10.03 0.37
C LEU A 113 -12.41 -9.99 -0.35
N PRO A 114 -13.45 -10.68 0.17
CA PRO A 114 -14.79 -10.53 -0.36
C PRO A 114 -15.25 -9.09 -0.17
N SER A 115 -15.82 -8.49 -1.22
CA SER A 115 -16.54 -7.22 -1.11
C SER A 115 -17.76 -7.46 -0.21
N ILE A 116 -17.88 -6.67 0.85
CA ILE A 116 -19.02 -6.67 1.77
C ILE A 116 -20.14 -5.84 1.13
#